data_AF-A0A285ZRZ4-F1
#
_entry.id   AF-A0A285ZRZ4-F1
#
_cell.length_a   1.000
_cell.length_b   1.000
_cell.length_c   1.000
_cell.angle_alpha   90.00
_cell.angle_beta   90.00
_cell.angle_gamma   90.00
#
_symmetry.space_group_name_H-M   'P 1'
#
loop_
_entity.id
_entity.type
_entity.pdbx_description
1 polymer ?
#
loop_
_entity_poly.entity_id
_entity_poly.type
_entity_poly.pdbx_seq_one_letter_code
_entity_poly.pdbx_strand_id
1 'polypeptide(L)'
;MASNNTIDLEDFRTQGSKVFTGRDRGLDVRERSMIDEIEANNSEVIVIIPDNIYSIIPSFFEELFLNVVIKLGRDKFLEKFKFKSLGEYKYQKPLHEAIERILRNNTAIG
;
A
#
# COMPACT_ATOMS: atom_id res chain seq x y z
N MET A 1 18.64 -11.39 12.31
CA MET A 1 17.28 -11.90 12.00
C MET A 1 16.87 -11.23 10.72
N ALA A 2 16.39 -11.95 9.70
CA ALA A 2 15.83 -11.31 8.53
C ALA A 2 14.54 -10.62 8.98
N SER A 3 14.59 -9.30 9.19
CA SER A 3 13.38 -8.51 9.31
C SER A 3 12.65 -8.66 7.97
N ASN A 4 11.54 -9.40 7.96
CA ASN A 4 10.78 -9.60 6.74
C ASN A 4 10.20 -8.24 6.32
N ASN A 5 10.84 -7.60 5.34
CA ASN A 5 10.46 -6.29 4.83
C ASN A 5 9.45 -6.38 3.69
N THR A 6 8.82 -7.55 3.52
CA THR A 6 7.92 -7.85 2.42
C THR A 6 6.49 -7.94 2.92
N ILE A 7 5.58 -7.29 2.19
CA ILE A 7 4.13 -7.36 2.36
C ILE A 7 3.58 -7.99 1.08
N ASP A 8 3.12 -9.24 1.18
CA ASP A 8 2.43 -9.92 0.07
C ASP A 8 0.93 -9.67 0.15
N LEU A 9 0.34 -9.01 -0.85
CA LEU A 9 -1.10 -8.76 -0.83
C LEU A 9 -1.93 -10.04 -0.98
N GLU A 10 -1.35 -11.17 -1.43
CA GLU A 10 -2.07 -12.46 -1.49
C GLU A 10 -2.50 -12.92 -0.09
N ASP A 11 -1.66 -12.69 0.92
CA ASP A 11 -1.93 -13.07 2.33
C ASP A 11 -3.17 -12.37 2.92
N PHE A 12 -3.59 -11.27 2.28
CA PHE A 12 -4.74 -10.47 2.67
C PHE A 12 -5.88 -10.53 1.66
N ARG A 13 -5.71 -11.28 0.56
CA ARG A 13 -6.71 -11.37 -0.48
C ARG A 13 -7.92 -12.14 0.03
N THR A 14 -9.12 -11.58 -0.17
CA THR A 14 -10.34 -12.34 0.03
C THR A 14 -10.39 -13.46 -1.01
N GLN A 15 -10.63 -14.70 -0.57
CA GLN A 15 -10.58 -15.88 -1.44
C GLN A 15 -11.41 -15.69 -2.72
N GLY A 16 -10.75 -15.88 -3.87
CA GLY A 16 -11.37 -15.74 -5.20
C GLY A 16 -11.57 -14.29 -5.68
N SER A 17 -11.32 -13.28 -4.85
CA SER A 17 -11.38 -11.88 -5.28
C SER A 17 -10.21 -11.54 -6.19
N LYS A 18 -10.50 -10.83 -7.27
CA LYS A 18 -9.50 -10.22 -8.17
C LYS A 18 -9.42 -8.71 -8.00
N VAL A 19 -10.11 -8.16 -7.00
CA VAL A 19 -10.23 -6.72 -6.77
C VAL A 19 -9.89 -6.40 -5.33
N PHE A 20 -8.94 -5.47 -5.13
CA PHE A 20 -8.72 -4.82 -3.84
C PHE A 20 -9.43 -3.47 -3.85
N THR A 21 -10.39 -3.27 -2.94
CA THR A 21 -11.22 -2.07 -2.90
C THR A 21 -11.74 -1.81 -1.50
N GLY A 22 -12.04 -0.53 -1.23
CA GLY A 22 -12.65 -0.08 0.01
C GLY A 22 -11.63 0.32 1.07
N ARG A 23 -11.97 1.38 1.81
CA ARG A 23 -11.15 1.88 2.92
C ARG A 23 -11.07 0.88 4.06
N ASP A 24 -12.20 0.29 4.46
CA ASP A 24 -12.26 -0.72 5.52
C ASP A 24 -11.30 -1.89 5.24
N ARG A 25 -11.18 -2.30 3.97
CA ARG A 25 -10.22 -3.34 3.56
C ARG A 25 -8.79 -2.83 3.60
N GLY A 26 -8.52 -1.61 3.15
CA GLY A 26 -7.18 -1.03 3.28
C GLY A 26 -6.73 -0.89 4.74
N LEU A 27 -7.65 -0.55 5.65
CA LEU A 27 -7.42 -0.52 7.10
C LEU A 27 -7.08 -1.91 7.65
N ASP A 28 -7.89 -2.92 7.34
CA ASP A 28 -7.64 -4.31 7.76
C ASP A 28 -6.24 -4.78 7.33
N VAL A 29 -5.86 -4.52 6.07
CA VAL A 29 -4.54 -4.89 5.56
C VAL A 29 -3.42 -4.08 6.24
N ARG A 30 -3.62 -2.77 6.46
CA ARG A 30 -2.63 -1.93 7.18
C ARG A 30 -2.33 -2.49 8.57
N GLU A 31 -3.36 -2.82 9.33
CA GLU A 31 -3.23 -3.34 10.69
C GLU A 31 -2.61 -4.74 10.70
N ARG A 32 -3.12 -5.66 9.86
CA ARG A 32 -2.66 -7.05 9.83
C ARG A 32 -1.26 -7.22 9.24
N SER A 33 -0.86 -6.36 8.30
CA SER A 33 0.50 -6.36 7.75
C SER A 33 1.53 -5.70 8.66
N MET A 34 1.07 -4.93 9.66
CA MET A 34 1.94 -4.15 10.54
C MET A 34 2.88 -3.21 9.75
N ILE A 35 2.39 -2.65 8.64
CA ILE A 35 3.19 -1.86 7.68
C ILE A 35 3.94 -0.70 8.34
N ASP A 36 3.38 -0.09 9.38
CA ASP A 36 4.01 1.01 10.11
C ASP A 36 5.28 0.55 10.84
N GLU A 37 5.25 -0.65 11.42
CA GLU A 37 6.41 -1.26 12.09
C GLU A 37 7.43 -1.77 11.07
N ILE A 38 6.97 -2.37 9.98
CA ILE A 38 7.84 -2.82 8.89
C ILE A 38 8.58 -1.61 8.29
N GLU A 39 7.87 -0.52 8.03
CA GLU A 39 8.46 0.73 7.55
C GLU A 39 9.47 1.28 8.55
N ALA A 40 9.13 1.35 9.84
CA ALA A 40 10.03 1.92 10.84
C ALA A 40 11.35 1.13 10.99
N ASN A 41 11.32 -0.19 10.83
CA ASN A 41 12.46 -1.07 11.10
C ASN A 41 13.29 -1.44 9.87
N ASN A 42 12.89 -1.03 8.67
CA ASN A 42 13.60 -1.38 7.44
C ASN A 42 13.89 -0.14 6.59
N SER A 43 15.02 -0.15 5.86
CA SER A 43 15.37 0.92 4.92
C SER A 43 14.54 0.88 3.63
N GLU A 44 14.01 -0.29 3.28
CA GLU A 44 13.19 -0.56 2.10
C GLU A 44 12.05 -1.51 2.47
N VAL A 45 10.88 -1.32 1.89
CA VAL A 45 9.71 -2.20 2.03
C VAL A 45 9.27 -2.69 0.65
N ILE A 46 9.10 -4.00 0.48
CA ILE A 46 8.67 -4.61 -0.78
C ILE A 46 7.18 -4.95 -0.68
N VAL A 47 6.35 -4.38 -1.54
CA VAL A 47 4.92 -4.72 -1.66
C VAL A 47 4.74 -5.61 -2.88
N ILE A 48 4.34 -6.86 -2.66
CA ILE A 48 4.07 -7.81 -3.74
C ILE A 48 2.58 -7.74 -4.10
N ILE A 49 2.31 -7.45 -5.37
CA ILE A 49 0.97 -7.53 -5.94
C ILE A 49 0.84 -8.90 -6.62
N PRO A 50 -0.13 -9.74 -6.20
CA PRO A 50 -0.30 -11.08 -6.74
C PRO A 50 -0.53 -11.07 -8.25
N ASP A 51 -0.27 -12.21 -8.86
CA ASP A 51 -0.76 -12.44 -10.21
C ASP A 51 -2.31 -12.48 -10.21
N ASN A 52 -2.92 -12.38 -11.38
CA ASN A 52 -4.38 -12.51 -11.54
C ASN A 52 -5.22 -11.45 -10.78
N ILE A 53 -4.64 -10.30 -10.43
CA ILE A 53 -5.38 -9.11 -9.97
C ILE A 53 -5.94 -8.35 -11.18
N TYR A 54 -7.24 -8.05 -11.13
CA TYR A 54 -7.93 -7.25 -12.14
C TYR A 54 -7.86 -5.76 -11.84
N SER A 55 -8.04 -5.38 -10.57
CA SER A 55 -8.04 -3.98 -10.17
C SER A 55 -7.68 -3.77 -8.70
N ILE A 56 -6.96 -2.68 -8.42
CA ILE A 56 -6.81 -2.09 -7.10
C ILE A 56 -7.38 -0.67 -7.18
N ILE A 57 -8.40 -0.41 -6.37
CA ILE A 57 -9.08 0.88 -6.33
C ILE A 57 -8.28 1.84 -5.43
N PRO A 58 -8.09 3.13 -5.80
CA PRO A 58 -7.28 4.06 -5.01
C PRO A 58 -7.67 4.11 -3.53
N SER A 59 -8.95 4.01 -3.18
CA SER A 59 -9.42 4.04 -1.79
C SER A 59 -8.87 2.91 -0.92
N PHE A 60 -8.52 1.77 -1.51
CA PHE A 60 -7.81 0.70 -0.81
C PHE A 60 -6.37 1.13 -0.46
N PHE A 61 -5.64 1.66 -1.44
CA PHE A 61 -4.28 2.17 -1.23
C PHE A 61 -4.26 3.40 -0.30
N GLU A 62 -5.26 4.27 -0.38
CA GLU A 62 -5.39 5.43 0.49
C GLU A 62 -5.37 5.00 1.96
N GLU A 63 -6.17 4.00 2.31
CA GLU A 63 -6.22 3.54 3.69
C GLU A 63 -5.03 2.64 4.03
N LEU A 64 -4.60 1.75 3.14
CA LEU A 64 -3.43 0.89 3.37
C LEU A 64 -2.16 1.70 3.72
N PHE A 65 -1.90 2.78 2.97
CA PHE A 65 -0.65 3.53 3.08
C PHE A 65 -0.78 4.87 3.83
N LEU A 66 -1.93 5.17 4.42
CA LEU A 66 -2.22 6.47 5.05
C LEU A 66 -1.09 6.96 5.96
N ASN A 67 -0.73 6.16 6.97
CA ASN A 67 0.22 6.55 8.02
C ASN A 67 1.62 6.76 7.45
N VAL A 68 2.11 5.81 6.66
CA VAL A 68 3.45 5.85 6.07
C VAL A 68 3.59 6.97 5.03
N VAL A 69 2.55 7.26 4.26
CA VAL A 69 2.55 8.38 3.31
C VAL A 69 2.50 9.73 4.04
N ILE A 70 1.69 9.87 5.09
CA ILE A 70 1.67 11.10 5.91
C ILE A 70 3.05 11.34 6.54
N LYS A 71 3.68 10.28 7.10
CA LYS A 71 4.98 10.35 7.75
C LYS A 71 6.12 10.68 6.79
N LEU A 72 6.16 10.03 5.63
CA LEU A 72 7.28 10.12 4.69
C LEU A 72 7.11 11.23 3.65
N GLY A 73 5.87 11.59 3.32
CA GLY A 73 5.57 12.36 2.12
C GLY A 73 5.73 11.52 0.85
N ARG A 74 5.43 12.12 -0.31
CA ARG A 74 5.41 11.43 -1.61
C ARG A 74 6.77 10.82 -1.98
N ASP A 75 7.82 11.63 -2.00
CA ASP A 75 9.09 11.24 -2.61
C ASP A 75 9.79 10.16 -1.80
N LYS A 76 9.87 10.32 -0.47
CA LYS A 76 10.45 9.30 0.42
C LYS A 76 9.62 8.03 0.45
N PHE A 77 8.29 8.11 0.33
CA PHE A 77 7.45 6.92 0.20
C PHE A 77 7.79 6.14 -1.08
N LEU A 78 7.86 6.80 -2.23
CA LEU A 78 8.19 6.15 -3.51
C LEU A 78 9.65 5.65 -3.57
N GLU A 79 10.56 6.31 -2.84
CA GLU A 79 11.92 5.83 -2.66
C GLU A 79 11.98 4.57 -1.80
N LYS A 80 11.23 4.53 -0.69
CA LYS A 80 11.29 3.46 0.31
C LYS A 80 10.43 2.23 -0.04
N PHE A 81 9.27 2.43 -0.64
CA PHE A 81 8.33 1.36 -0.99
C PHE A 81 8.55 0.91 -2.44
N LYS A 82 8.94 -0.35 -2.62
CA LYS A 82 9.12 -0.99 -3.93
C LYS A 82 7.96 -1.92 -4.20
N PHE A 83 7.31 -1.74 -5.35
CA PHE A 83 6.18 -2.56 -5.74
C PHE A 83 6.59 -3.58 -6.79
N LYS A 84 6.36 -4.86 -6.50
CA LYS A 84 6.59 -5.98 -7.41
C LYS A 84 5.25 -6.56 -7.81
N SER A 85 4.82 -6.31 -9.05
CA SER A 85 3.65 -6.97 -9.63
C SER A 85 4.07 -8.30 -10.24
N LEU A 86 3.44 -9.39 -9.80
CA LEU A 86 3.66 -10.73 -10.37
C LEU A 86 2.86 -10.96 -11.67
N GLY A 87 1.86 -10.11 -11.95
CA GLY A 87 1.10 -10.13 -13.19
C GLY A 87 1.14 -8.79 -13.95
N GLU A 88 0.28 -8.68 -14.97
CA GLU A 88 0.21 -7.55 -15.91
C GLU A 88 -0.52 -6.30 -15.36
N TYR A 89 -0.95 -6.32 -14.09
CA TYR A 89 -1.71 -5.22 -13.50
C TYR A 89 -0.86 -3.94 -13.33
N LYS A 90 -1.37 -2.82 -13.85
CA LYS A 90 -0.70 -1.51 -13.80
C LYS A 90 -1.14 -0.70 -12.57
N TYR A 91 -0.47 -0.93 -11.45
CA TYR A 91 -0.79 -0.34 -10.14
C TYR A 91 -0.42 1.14 -9.98
N GLN A 92 0.45 1.69 -10.83
CA GLN A 92 1.07 2.99 -10.62
C GLN A 92 0.04 4.13 -10.58
N LYS A 93 -0.94 4.11 -11.48
CA LYS A 93 -1.99 5.14 -11.54
C LYS A 93 -2.82 5.18 -10.24
N PRO A 94 -3.47 4.09 -9.79
CA PRO A 94 -4.26 4.15 -8.56
C PRO A 94 -3.40 4.39 -7.30
N LEU A 95 -2.14 3.95 -7.29
CA LEU A 95 -1.21 4.27 -6.20
C LEU A 95 -0.92 5.77 -6.13
N HIS A 96 -0.57 6.40 -7.25
CA HIS A 96 -0.29 7.84 -7.27
C HIS A 96 -1.53 8.68 -6.91
N GLU A 97 -2.71 8.30 -7.41
CA GLU A 97 -3.97 8.94 -7.02
C GLU A 97 -4.21 8.84 -5.50
N ALA A 98 -3.95 7.69 -4.89
CA ALA A 98 -4.07 7.50 -3.45
C ALA A 98 -3.12 8.38 -2.64
N ILE A 99 -1.83 8.41 -3.02
CA ILE A 99 -0.81 9.26 -2.39
C ILE A 99 -1.23 10.74 -2.44
N GLU A 100 -1.71 11.22 -3.59
CA GLU A 100 -2.17 12.60 -3.73
C GLU A 100 -3.37 12.92 -2.85
N ARG A 101 -4.34 12.01 -2.76
CA ARG A 101 -5.53 12.18 -1.91
C ARG A 101 -5.17 12.21 -0.42
N ILE A 102 -4.28 11.33 0.02
CA ILE A 102 -3.77 11.32 1.41
C ILE A 102 -3.14 12.68 1.74
N LEU A 103 -2.21 13.14 0.91
CA LEU A 103 -1.45 14.36 1.20
C LEU A 103 -2.32 15.63 1.12
N ARG A 104 -3.27 15.70 0.17
CA ARG A 104 -4.22 16.83 0.09
C ARG A 104 -5.10 16.94 1.33
N ASN A 105 -5.64 15.81 1.81
CA ASN A 105 -6.50 15.81 2.98
C ASN A 105 -5.74 16.17 4.26
N ASN A 106 -4.44 15.84 4.35
CA ASN A 106 -3.59 16.22 5.47
C ASN A 106 -3.27 17.73 5.47
N THR A 107 -3.06 18.34 4.29
CA THR A 107 -2.81 19.79 4.19
C THR A 107 -4.04 20.66 4.42
N ALA A 108 -5.25 20.10 4.35
CA ALA A 108 -6.50 20.84 4.55
C ALA A 108 -6.89 21.05 6.03
N ILE A 109 -6.11 20.50 6.96
CA ILE A 109 -6.32 20.62 8.43
C ILE A 109 -5.26 21.54 9.07
N GLY A 110 -4.49 22.28 8.26
CA GLY A 110 -3.47 23.24 8.71
C GLY A 110 -3.96 24.68 8.76
#